data_AF-A0A9E4YQG0-F1
#
_entry.id   AF-A0A9E4YQG0-F1
#
_cell.length_a   1.000
_cell.length_b   1.000
_cell.length_c   1.000
_cell.angle_alpha   90.00
_cell.angle_beta   90.00
_cell.angle_gamma   90.00
#
_symmetry.space_group_name_H-M   'P 1'
#
loop_
_entity.id
_entity.type
_entity.pdbx_description
1 polymer ?
#
loop_
_entity_poly.entity_id
_entity_poly.type
_entity_poly.pdbx_seq_one_letter_code
_entity_poly.pdbx_strand_id
1 'polypeptide(L)'
;LTARNQVARLAAHCRIYAPVYKQVTLTALIARLGGESSSGVDAGQIAFDSLLDAWKHYIANENDGRGVVLVGHSQGASILRRLMQQEIDGNDVLRGRLVSALLLGTTVAVPVGADVGGDFANIPLCRDAGETGCVISYASFLDSAPPPEDGFFGRASTGVAACTNPANLAGGRGTLRPYFESDRSGGPFNERAFVRIVEEPWVEGQEITTPWVTLPDFVEAECVVRDGASYLEITVLTGPADPRTGDIGGEVPLPSFGLHIIDANLGMGDFVEIIGQQAEAYNSN
;
A
#
# COMPACT_ATOMS: atom_id res chain seq x y z
N LEU A 1 -9.37 4.12 12.11
CA LEU A 1 -9.11 2.71 11.76
C LEU A 1 -7.89 2.60 10.84
N THR A 2 -7.89 3.31 9.71
CA THR A 2 -6.78 3.38 8.74
C THR A 2 -5.40 3.66 9.36
N ALA A 3 -5.23 4.75 10.12
CA ALA A 3 -3.92 5.05 10.74
C ALA A 3 -3.46 3.96 11.72
N ARG A 4 -4.40 3.34 12.44
CA ARG A 4 -4.14 2.25 13.39
C ARG A 4 -3.67 0.97 12.68
N ASN A 5 -4.21 0.68 11.49
CA ASN A 5 -3.86 -0.53 10.75
C ASN A 5 -2.67 -0.36 9.81
N GLN A 6 -2.54 0.80 9.17
CA GLN A 6 -1.64 1.00 8.04
C GLN A 6 -0.37 1.79 8.39
N VAL A 7 -0.32 2.48 9.54
CA VAL A 7 0.83 3.36 9.88
C VAL A 7 1.33 3.20 11.30
N ALA A 8 0.46 2.89 12.27
CA ALA A 8 0.81 2.95 13.70
C ALA A 8 2.04 2.14 14.11
N ARG A 9 2.32 1.00 13.45
CA ARG A 9 3.51 0.17 13.73
C ARG A 9 4.82 0.83 13.30
N LEU A 10 4.78 1.70 12.31
CA LEU A 10 5.95 2.46 11.88
C LEU A 10 6.41 3.47 12.95
N ALA A 11 5.59 3.73 13.98
CA ALA A 11 6.00 4.52 15.14
C ALA A 11 7.18 3.90 15.91
N ALA A 12 7.51 2.62 15.67
CA ALA A 12 8.70 1.98 16.20
C ALA A 12 10.01 2.64 15.69
N HIS A 13 9.98 3.21 14.48
CA HIS A 13 11.15 3.83 13.83
C HIS A 13 10.95 5.30 13.49
N CYS A 14 9.71 5.76 13.38
CA CYS A 14 9.36 7.08 12.86
C CYS A 14 8.55 7.93 13.84
N ARG A 15 8.75 9.25 13.80
CA ARG A 15 7.80 10.22 14.36
C ARG A 15 6.64 10.38 13.37
N ILE A 16 5.42 10.00 13.79
CA ILE A 16 4.26 9.95 12.89
C ILE A 16 3.60 11.32 12.73
N TYR A 17 3.36 11.69 11.47
CA TYR A 17 2.56 12.84 11.06
C TYR A 17 1.41 12.37 10.17
N ALA A 18 0.20 12.84 10.44
CA ALA A 18 -0.98 12.55 9.66
C ALA A 18 -1.63 13.88 9.22
N PRO A 19 -1.44 14.32 7.96
CA PRO A 19 -1.99 15.58 7.50
C PRO A 19 -3.52 15.51 7.47
N VAL A 20 -4.19 16.52 8.00
CA VAL A 20 -5.64 16.68 7.83
C VAL A 20 -5.88 17.32 6.48
N TYR A 21 -6.31 16.51 5.51
CA TYR A 21 -6.63 16.98 4.15
C TYR A 21 -8.08 16.64 3.78
N LYS A 22 -8.63 17.34 2.79
CA LYS A 22 -9.98 17.09 2.29
C LYS A 22 -9.97 15.82 1.43
N GLN A 23 -10.56 14.74 1.92
CA GLN A 23 -10.68 13.50 1.17
C GLN A 23 -11.91 13.55 0.25
N VAL A 24 -11.79 13.03 -0.98
CA VAL A 24 -12.99 12.81 -1.81
C VAL A 24 -13.84 11.73 -1.15
N THR A 25 -15.14 11.97 -1.05
CA THR A 25 -16.05 11.02 -0.41
C THR A 25 -16.06 9.68 -1.14
N LEU A 26 -16.32 8.61 -0.39
CA LEU A 26 -16.36 7.25 -0.95
C LEU A 26 -17.37 7.14 -2.09
N THR A 27 -18.57 7.71 -1.93
CA THR A 27 -19.60 7.74 -2.97
C THR A 27 -19.11 8.40 -4.25
N ALA A 28 -18.42 9.55 -4.15
CA ALA A 28 -17.90 10.26 -5.32
C ALA A 28 -16.72 9.52 -5.97
N LEU A 29 -15.90 8.81 -5.17
CA LEU A 29 -14.81 7.98 -5.70
C LEU A 29 -15.35 6.79 -6.50
N ILE A 30 -16.35 6.08 -5.97
CA ILE A 30 -16.98 4.93 -6.65
C ILE A 30 -17.66 5.39 -7.94
N ALA A 31 -18.43 6.48 -7.90
CA ALA A 31 -19.06 7.05 -9.10
C ALA A 31 -18.00 7.35 -10.19
N ARG A 32 -16.88 7.96 -9.82
CA ARG A 32 -15.77 8.25 -10.74
C ARG A 32 -15.10 6.98 -11.30
N LEU A 33 -14.86 5.97 -10.46
CA LEU A 33 -14.32 4.69 -10.91
C LEU A 33 -15.29 3.94 -11.83
N GLY A 34 -16.60 4.13 -11.62
CA GLY A 34 -17.67 3.64 -12.50
C GLY A 34 -17.87 4.46 -13.78
N GLY A 35 -17.02 5.45 -14.05
CA GLY A 35 -17.08 6.27 -15.27
C GLY A 35 -18.08 7.42 -15.24
N GLU A 36 -18.69 7.72 -14.09
CA GLU A 36 -19.54 8.91 -13.95
C GLU A 36 -18.68 10.17 -13.96
N SER A 37 -19.06 11.14 -14.81
CA SER A 37 -18.42 12.45 -14.81
C SER A 37 -19.02 13.33 -13.71
N SER A 38 -18.17 13.84 -12.83
CA SER A 38 -18.59 14.84 -11.85
C SER A 38 -18.75 16.19 -12.55
N SER A 39 -19.99 16.65 -12.75
CA SER A 39 -20.31 18.01 -13.18
C SER A 39 -20.21 18.97 -11.99
N GLY A 40 -19.00 19.43 -11.66
CA GLY A 40 -18.78 20.32 -10.52
C GLY A 40 -17.31 20.63 -10.23
N VAL A 41 -17.06 21.02 -8.97
CA VAL A 41 -15.73 21.32 -8.41
C VAL A 41 -14.83 20.07 -8.50
N ASP A 42 -13.58 20.24 -8.93
CA ASP A 42 -12.60 19.15 -8.95
C ASP A 42 -12.19 18.76 -7.53
N ALA A 43 -12.93 17.83 -6.94
CA ALA A 43 -12.67 17.32 -5.60
C ALA A 43 -11.27 16.67 -5.48
N GLY A 44 -10.75 16.09 -6.57
CA GLY A 44 -9.40 15.54 -6.62
C GLY A 44 -8.34 16.64 -6.52
N GLN A 45 -8.54 17.75 -7.21
CA GLN A 45 -7.68 18.92 -7.10
C GLN A 45 -7.71 19.52 -5.68
N ILE A 46 -8.90 19.65 -5.07
CA ILE A 46 -9.02 20.12 -3.69
C ILE A 46 -8.28 19.21 -2.70
N ALA A 47 -8.39 17.89 -2.86
CA ALA A 47 -7.69 16.93 -2.03
C ALA A 47 -6.18 17.08 -2.14
N PHE A 48 -5.69 17.22 -3.38
CA PHE A 48 -4.28 17.44 -3.66
C PHE A 48 -3.77 18.76 -3.07
N ASP A 49 -4.47 19.88 -3.29
CA ASP A 49 -4.04 21.20 -2.79
C ASP A 49 -4.00 21.23 -1.26
N SER A 50 -4.94 20.55 -0.60
CA SER A 50 -4.95 20.41 0.87
C SER A 50 -3.75 19.61 1.37
N LEU A 51 -3.37 18.52 0.68
CA LEU A 51 -2.17 17.75 1.02
C LEU A 51 -0.89 18.55 0.74
N LEU A 52 -0.83 19.28 -0.37
CA LEU A 52 0.32 20.09 -0.75
C LEU A 52 0.58 21.20 0.27
N ASP A 53 -0.46 21.87 0.76
CA ASP A 53 -0.35 22.87 1.82
C ASP A 53 0.19 22.26 3.12
N ALA A 54 -0.34 21.11 3.53
CA ALA A 54 0.15 20.39 4.72
C ALA A 54 1.61 19.93 4.56
N TRP A 55 2.01 19.45 3.38
CA TRP A 55 3.38 19.07 3.06
C TRP A 55 4.33 20.27 3.17
N LYS A 56 3.97 21.40 2.56
CA LYS A 56 4.75 22.64 2.64
C LYS A 56 4.91 23.12 4.06
N HIS A 57 3.82 23.09 4.85
CA HIS A 57 3.86 23.42 6.27
C HIS A 57 4.81 22.49 7.04
N TYR A 58 4.70 21.17 6.84
CA TYR A 58 5.57 20.20 7.49
C TYR A 58 7.05 20.44 7.17
N ILE A 59 7.39 20.60 5.89
CA ILE A 59 8.78 20.85 5.46
C ILE A 59 9.34 22.15 6.04
N ALA A 60 8.53 23.20 6.14
CA ALA A 60 8.97 24.51 6.62
C ALA A 60 9.03 24.63 8.15
N ASN A 61 8.18 23.92 8.90
CA ASN A 61 7.98 24.18 10.33
C ASN A 61 8.23 22.97 11.25
N GLU A 62 8.15 21.74 10.73
CA GLU A 62 8.09 20.52 11.56
C GLU A 62 9.19 19.50 11.22
N ASN A 63 9.69 19.50 9.99
CA ASN A 63 10.60 18.48 9.48
C ASN A 63 12.02 18.59 10.05
N ASP A 64 12.51 19.81 10.31
CA ASP A 64 13.85 20.08 10.82
C ASP A 64 14.99 19.38 10.04
N GLY A 65 14.80 19.17 8.74
CA GLY A 65 15.78 18.50 7.87
C GLY A 65 15.82 16.97 8.00
N ARG A 66 14.90 16.36 8.76
CA ARG A 66 14.81 14.89 8.91
C ARG A 66 14.41 14.20 7.60
N GLY A 67 14.92 12.98 7.43
CA GLY A 67 14.41 12.07 6.40
C GLY A 67 12.92 11.78 6.57
N VAL A 68 12.23 11.49 5.47
CA VAL A 68 10.79 11.25 5.42
C VAL A 68 10.45 9.87 4.87
N VAL A 69 9.48 9.21 5.50
CA VAL A 69 8.79 8.05 4.94
C VAL A 69 7.38 8.50 4.58
N LEU A 70 7.01 8.36 3.30
CA LEU A 70 5.69 8.70 2.81
C LEU A 70 4.84 7.43 2.74
N VAL A 71 3.65 7.44 3.35
CA VAL A 71 2.75 6.27 3.36
C VAL A 71 1.38 6.70 2.88
N GLY A 72 0.92 6.07 1.79
CA GLY A 72 -0.40 6.26 1.24
C GLY A 72 -1.02 4.93 0.84
N HIS A 73 -2.35 4.87 0.94
CA HIS A 73 -3.15 3.77 0.41
C HIS A 73 -4.27 4.33 -0.47
N SER A 74 -4.61 3.66 -1.56
CA SER A 74 -5.72 4.02 -2.44
C SER A 74 -5.65 5.47 -2.93
N GLN A 75 -6.65 6.29 -2.60
CA GLN A 75 -6.65 7.71 -2.91
C GLN A 75 -5.44 8.44 -2.29
N GLY A 76 -5.09 8.12 -1.05
CA GLY A 76 -3.93 8.69 -0.36
C GLY A 76 -2.62 8.42 -1.09
N ALA A 77 -2.45 7.19 -1.59
CA ALA A 77 -1.30 6.83 -2.42
C ALA A 77 -1.30 7.59 -3.75
N SER A 78 -2.47 7.74 -4.38
CA SER A 78 -2.61 8.44 -5.66
C SER A 78 -2.28 9.93 -5.57
N ILE A 79 -2.70 10.60 -4.49
CA ILE A 79 -2.36 12.02 -4.25
C ILE A 79 -0.90 12.18 -3.80
N LEU A 80 -0.33 11.23 -3.04
CA LEU A 80 1.08 11.23 -2.68
C LEU A 80 1.98 11.00 -3.90
N ARG A 81 1.60 10.10 -4.81
CA ARG A 81 2.28 9.92 -6.09
C ARG A 81 2.38 11.24 -6.86
N ARG A 82 1.26 11.98 -6.96
CA ARG A 82 1.24 13.31 -7.59
C ARG A 82 2.10 14.33 -6.83
N LEU A 83 2.08 14.32 -5.49
CA LEU A 83 2.92 15.21 -4.68
C LEU A 83 4.41 14.93 -4.94
N MET A 84 4.80 13.67 -4.93
CA MET A 84 6.17 13.23 -5.18
C MET A 84 6.63 13.64 -6.58
N GLN A 85 5.78 13.47 -7.60
CA GLN A 85 6.04 13.91 -8.97
C GLN A 85 6.33 15.41 -9.06
N GLN A 86 5.52 16.23 -8.39
CA GLN A 86 5.58 17.68 -8.53
C GLN A 86 6.65 18.35 -7.66
N GLU A 87 6.86 17.81 -6.45
CA GLU A 87 7.67 18.50 -5.44
C GLU A 87 8.99 17.77 -5.12
N ILE A 88 9.08 16.45 -5.30
CA ILE A 88 10.20 15.65 -4.78
C ILE A 88 11.08 15.11 -5.91
N ASP A 89 10.50 14.46 -6.93
CA ASP A 89 11.24 13.68 -7.93
C ASP A 89 12.26 14.51 -8.71
N GLY A 90 11.97 15.78 -9.02
CA GLY A 90 12.88 16.70 -9.69
C GLY A 90 13.73 17.59 -8.77
N ASN A 91 13.57 17.49 -7.44
CA ASN A 91 14.22 18.35 -6.47
C ASN A 91 15.25 17.56 -5.65
N ASP A 92 16.55 17.75 -5.94
CA ASP A 92 17.62 16.99 -5.30
C ASP A 92 17.62 17.08 -3.77
N VAL A 93 17.25 18.23 -3.20
CA VAL A 93 17.20 18.41 -1.74
C VAL A 93 16.06 17.62 -1.12
N LEU A 94 14.86 17.65 -1.72
CA LEU A 94 13.72 16.91 -1.21
C LEU A 94 13.84 15.40 -1.51
N ARG A 95 14.35 15.04 -2.68
CA ARG A 95 14.67 13.65 -3.03
C ARG A 95 15.73 13.08 -2.08
N GLY A 96 16.75 13.86 -1.74
CA GLY A 96 17.76 13.49 -0.74
C GLY A 96 17.21 13.34 0.68
N ARG A 97 15.99 13.80 0.97
CA ARG A 97 15.30 13.54 2.25
C ARG A 97 14.36 12.34 2.21
N LEU A 98 14.10 11.76 1.04
CA LEU A 98 13.22 10.60 0.94
C LEU A 98 13.93 9.36 1.48
N VAL A 99 13.42 8.79 2.57
CA VAL A 99 13.87 7.49 3.08
C VAL A 99 13.16 6.38 2.31
N SER A 100 11.84 6.47 2.20
CA SER A 100 11.00 5.46 1.54
C SER A 100 9.63 6.01 1.19
N ALA A 101 8.96 5.41 0.21
CA ALA A 101 7.56 5.69 -0.10
C ALA A 101 6.76 4.39 -0.26
N LEU A 102 5.79 4.16 0.62
CA LEU A 102 4.80 3.10 0.50
C LEU A 102 3.57 3.65 -0.23
N LEU A 103 3.44 3.37 -1.52
CA LEU A 103 2.33 3.81 -2.37
C LEU A 103 1.45 2.61 -2.74
N LEU A 104 0.58 2.22 -1.83
CA LEU A 104 -0.19 0.98 -1.90
C LEU A 104 -1.58 1.19 -2.51
N GLY A 105 -2.11 0.20 -3.22
CA GLY A 105 -3.47 0.27 -3.76
C GLY A 105 -3.67 1.42 -4.76
N THR A 106 -2.61 1.80 -5.47
CA THR A 106 -2.63 2.72 -6.61
C THR A 106 -1.67 2.20 -7.68
N THR A 107 -1.69 2.78 -8.87
CA THR A 107 -0.72 2.46 -9.91
C THR A 107 0.48 3.38 -9.77
N VAL A 108 1.70 2.86 -9.72
CA VAL A 108 2.90 3.62 -10.09
C VAL A 108 3.38 3.07 -11.42
N ALA A 109 3.35 3.87 -12.47
CA ALA A 109 3.76 3.43 -13.80
C ALA A 109 5.28 3.42 -13.93
N VAL A 110 5.84 2.34 -14.49
CA VAL A 110 7.25 2.23 -14.86
C VAL A 110 7.40 1.63 -16.25
N PRO A 111 8.48 1.93 -17.00
CA PRO A 111 8.80 1.19 -18.22
C PRO A 111 9.00 -0.30 -17.91
N VAL A 112 8.70 -1.16 -18.88
CA VAL A 112 8.89 -2.61 -18.72
C VAL A 112 10.36 -2.92 -18.45
N GLY A 113 10.64 -3.59 -17.32
CA GLY A 113 12.00 -3.96 -16.93
C GLY A 113 12.85 -2.82 -16.38
N ALA A 114 12.25 -1.68 -16.01
CA ALA A 114 12.94 -0.55 -15.40
C ALA A 114 12.30 -0.17 -14.05
N ASP A 115 13.10 0.48 -13.20
CA ASP A 115 12.68 0.95 -11.89
C ASP A 115 12.40 2.46 -11.85
N VAL A 116 12.76 3.19 -12.91
CA VAL A 116 12.54 4.63 -13.10
C VAL A 116 12.10 4.95 -14.54
N GLY A 117 11.68 6.18 -14.78
CA GLY A 117 11.36 6.72 -16.11
C GLY A 117 9.88 6.66 -16.50
N GLY A 118 9.00 6.33 -15.55
CA GLY A 118 7.56 6.36 -15.71
C GLY A 118 6.95 7.51 -14.91
N ASP A 119 6.18 7.18 -13.87
CA ASP A 119 5.62 8.19 -12.96
C ASP A 119 6.73 8.97 -12.24
N PHE A 120 7.88 8.35 -11.95
CA PHE A 120 9.04 9.02 -11.39
C PHE A 120 10.24 8.90 -12.34
N ALA A 121 10.89 10.02 -12.64
CA ALA A 121 12.08 10.06 -13.48
C ALA A 121 13.35 9.65 -12.71
N ASN A 122 13.41 9.94 -11.40
CA ASN A 122 14.63 9.79 -10.60
C ASN A 122 14.46 8.95 -9.32
N ILE A 123 13.23 8.71 -8.87
CA ILE A 123 12.93 7.88 -7.68
C ILE A 123 12.68 6.42 -8.13
N PRO A 124 13.56 5.46 -7.80
CA PRO A 124 13.41 4.07 -8.22
C PRO A 124 12.38 3.28 -7.39
N LEU A 125 11.96 2.12 -7.90
CA LEU A 125 11.36 1.08 -7.08
C LEU A 125 12.41 0.47 -6.14
N CYS A 126 12.02 0.12 -4.91
CA CYS A 126 12.94 -0.50 -3.95
C CYS A 126 13.35 -1.91 -4.39
N ARG A 127 14.66 -2.19 -4.33
CA ARG A 127 15.28 -3.49 -4.67
C ARG A 127 16.09 -4.10 -3.52
N ASP A 128 16.43 -3.31 -2.51
CA ASP A 128 17.12 -3.77 -1.30
C ASP A 128 16.52 -3.14 -0.04
N ALA A 129 16.59 -3.86 1.09
CA ALA A 129 15.98 -3.39 2.35
C ALA A 129 16.74 -2.23 3.00
N GLY A 130 18.02 -2.02 2.67
CA GLY A 130 18.80 -0.85 3.08
C GLY A 130 18.77 0.31 2.06
N GLU A 131 18.14 0.14 0.91
CA GLU A 131 18.06 1.17 -0.14
C GLU A 131 17.16 2.32 0.30
N THR A 132 17.70 3.55 0.35
CA THR A 132 16.91 4.76 0.66
C THR A 132 16.47 5.48 -0.61
N GLY A 133 15.38 6.22 -0.53
CA GLY A 133 14.92 7.08 -1.62
C GLY A 133 14.18 6.32 -2.72
N CYS A 134 13.55 5.20 -2.37
CA CYS A 134 12.85 4.32 -3.30
C CYS A 134 11.37 4.15 -2.93
N VAL A 135 10.60 3.55 -3.85
CA VAL A 135 9.14 3.32 -3.74
C VAL A 135 8.84 1.83 -3.64
N ILE A 136 7.95 1.47 -2.70
CA ILE A 136 7.25 0.18 -2.66
C ILE A 136 5.81 0.43 -3.10
N SER A 137 5.40 -0.22 -4.19
CA SER A 137 4.04 -0.13 -4.71
C SER A 137 3.59 -1.48 -5.24
N TYR A 138 2.31 -1.80 -5.01
CA TYR A 138 1.63 -2.94 -5.59
C TYR A 138 0.11 -2.77 -5.45
N ALA A 139 -0.62 -3.54 -6.25
CA ALA A 139 -1.97 -3.98 -5.94
C ALA A 139 -1.93 -5.48 -5.65
N SER A 140 -2.76 -5.97 -4.73
CA SER A 140 -2.74 -7.38 -4.31
C SER A 140 -3.99 -8.16 -4.71
N PHE A 141 -3.78 -9.39 -5.16
CA PHE A 141 -4.83 -10.33 -5.58
C PHE A 141 -4.47 -11.74 -5.12
N LEU A 142 -5.49 -12.54 -4.78
CA LEU A 142 -5.29 -13.96 -4.52
C LEU A 142 -4.90 -14.67 -5.82
N ASP A 143 -4.06 -15.70 -5.71
CA ASP A 143 -3.71 -16.59 -6.82
C ASP A 143 -4.95 -17.24 -7.47
N SER A 144 -5.98 -17.54 -6.67
CA SER A 144 -7.26 -18.10 -7.09
C SER A 144 -8.21 -17.07 -7.72
N ALA A 145 -7.91 -15.78 -7.61
CA ALA A 145 -8.75 -14.68 -8.08
C ALA A 145 -7.89 -13.54 -8.66
N PRO A 146 -7.24 -13.77 -9.81
CA PRO A 146 -6.40 -12.76 -10.47
C PRO A 146 -7.22 -11.54 -10.94
N PRO A 147 -6.58 -10.40 -11.22
CA PRO A 147 -7.26 -9.21 -11.73
C PRO A 147 -8.02 -9.52 -13.03
N PRO A 148 -9.26 -9.02 -13.20
CA PRO A 148 -9.98 -9.18 -14.46
C PRO A 148 -9.31 -8.39 -15.60
N GLU A 149 -9.60 -8.77 -16.86
CA GLU A 149 -9.03 -8.12 -18.04
C GLU A 149 -9.36 -6.62 -18.12
N ASP A 150 -10.57 -6.24 -17.75
CA ASP A 150 -11.07 -4.87 -17.68
C ASP A 150 -10.85 -4.20 -16.30
N GLY A 151 -10.10 -4.86 -15.42
CA GLY A 151 -9.72 -4.34 -14.11
C GLY A 151 -8.79 -3.14 -14.20
N PHE A 152 -8.84 -2.26 -13.20
CA PHE A 152 -8.02 -1.05 -13.16
C PHE A 152 -6.73 -1.22 -12.35
N PHE A 153 -6.74 -2.02 -11.28
CA PHE A 153 -5.56 -2.30 -10.48
C PHE A 153 -4.59 -3.24 -11.19
N GLY A 154 -3.30 -3.05 -10.90
CA GLY A 154 -2.21 -3.77 -11.57
C GLY A 154 -1.99 -3.33 -13.02
N ARG A 155 -2.68 -2.30 -13.51
CA ARG A 155 -2.54 -1.80 -14.88
C ARG A 155 -2.07 -0.35 -14.89
N ALA A 156 -1.32 -0.01 -15.93
CA ALA A 156 -0.86 1.35 -16.22
C ALA A 156 -1.25 1.74 -17.64
N SER A 157 -1.57 3.02 -17.86
CA SER A 157 -1.87 3.55 -19.20
C SER A 157 -0.66 3.56 -20.13
N THR A 158 0.54 3.54 -19.55
CA THR A 158 1.84 3.52 -20.23
C THR A 158 2.79 2.61 -19.44
N GLY A 159 3.57 1.77 -20.12
CA GLY A 159 4.48 0.84 -19.45
C GLY A 159 3.74 -0.26 -18.71
N VAL A 160 4.14 -0.52 -17.46
CA VAL A 160 3.55 -1.52 -16.57
C VAL A 160 3.32 -0.91 -15.18
N ALA A 161 2.35 -1.43 -14.43
CA ALA A 161 2.20 -1.09 -13.02
C ALA A 161 3.37 -1.67 -12.22
N ALA A 162 3.98 -0.85 -11.37
CA ALA A 162 5.01 -1.27 -10.44
C ALA A 162 4.46 -2.35 -9.50
N CYS A 163 5.26 -3.38 -9.30
CA CYS A 163 5.06 -4.36 -8.25
C CYS A 163 6.39 -4.57 -7.53
N THR A 164 6.39 -4.28 -6.24
CA THR A 164 7.52 -4.50 -5.34
C THR A 164 7.06 -5.48 -4.26
N ASN A 165 7.64 -6.69 -4.22
CA ASN A 165 7.32 -7.69 -3.22
C ASN A 165 8.06 -7.35 -1.91
N PRO A 166 7.37 -6.93 -0.82
CA PRO A 166 8.07 -6.56 0.41
C PRO A 166 8.71 -7.75 1.13
N ALA A 167 8.26 -8.99 0.87
CA ALA A 167 8.94 -10.18 1.40
C ALA A 167 10.27 -10.49 0.69
N ASN A 168 10.49 -9.94 -0.52
CA ASN A 168 11.67 -10.18 -1.32
C ASN A 168 11.87 -9.05 -2.36
N LEU A 169 12.50 -7.95 -1.93
CA LEU A 169 12.69 -6.75 -2.76
C LEU A 169 13.55 -7.00 -4.01
N ALA A 170 14.48 -7.96 -3.94
CA ALA A 170 15.30 -8.40 -5.08
C ALA A 170 14.48 -9.12 -6.17
N GLY A 171 13.24 -9.51 -5.85
CA GLY A 171 12.30 -10.14 -6.78
C GLY A 171 12.14 -11.64 -6.57
N GLY A 172 11.02 -12.15 -7.08
CA GLY A 172 10.58 -13.54 -6.89
C GLY A 172 9.66 -13.72 -5.68
N ARG A 173 9.48 -14.98 -5.32
CA ARG A 173 8.63 -15.44 -4.21
C ARG A 173 9.24 -15.10 -2.83
N GLY A 174 8.38 -14.81 -1.86
CA GLY A 174 8.76 -14.64 -0.46
C GLY A 174 7.57 -14.78 0.48
N THR A 175 7.82 -15.23 1.71
CA THR A 175 6.81 -15.32 2.77
C THR A 175 6.64 -13.97 3.46
N LEU A 176 5.42 -13.43 3.43
CA LEU A 176 5.09 -12.16 4.06
C LEU A 176 4.96 -12.29 5.58
N ARG A 177 5.08 -11.16 6.28
CA ARG A 177 4.81 -11.03 7.71
C ARG A 177 3.56 -10.19 7.94
N PRO A 178 2.37 -10.78 7.79
CA PRO A 178 1.13 -10.02 7.87
C PRO A 178 0.80 -9.63 9.31
N TYR A 179 0.07 -8.52 9.45
CA TYR A 179 -0.65 -8.16 10.66
C TYR A 179 -2.11 -7.89 10.33
N PHE A 180 -2.98 -8.86 10.57
CA PHE A 180 -4.41 -8.73 10.35
C PHE A 180 -5.13 -8.25 11.61
N GLU A 181 -6.33 -7.68 11.45
CA GLU A 181 -7.22 -7.46 12.58
C GLU A 181 -7.72 -8.80 13.12
N SER A 182 -7.70 -8.97 14.43
CA SER A 182 -8.21 -10.21 15.05
C SER A 182 -9.73 -10.32 14.93
N ASP A 183 -10.42 -9.18 14.89
CA ASP A 183 -11.86 -9.11 14.62
C ASP A 183 -12.11 -9.21 13.11
N ARG A 184 -12.67 -10.34 12.68
CA ARG A 184 -12.98 -10.64 11.28
C ARG A 184 -14.42 -10.30 10.90
N SER A 185 -15.21 -9.77 11.84
CA SER A 185 -16.62 -9.41 11.65
C SER A 185 -16.84 -8.08 10.89
N GLY A 186 -15.77 -7.52 10.31
CA GLY A 186 -15.80 -6.26 9.56
C GLY A 186 -15.84 -5.00 10.44
N GLY A 187 -15.53 -5.10 11.74
CA GLY A 187 -15.40 -3.97 12.67
C GLY A 187 -16.67 -3.12 12.84
N PRO A 188 -16.63 -2.04 13.66
CA PRO A 188 -17.81 -1.23 13.99
C PRO A 188 -18.14 -0.09 12.99
N PHE A 189 -17.42 0.04 11.87
CA PHE A 189 -17.59 1.16 10.92
C PHE A 189 -17.92 0.67 9.49
N ASN A 190 -18.34 1.61 8.62
CA ASN A 190 -18.84 1.46 7.24
C ASN A 190 -18.00 0.62 6.25
N GLU A 191 -16.92 -0.04 6.67
CA GLU A 191 -16.17 -1.04 5.89
C GLU A 191 -16.96 -2.35 5.72
N ARG A 192 -17.92 -2.65 6.61
CA ARG A 192 -18.87 -3.78 6.45
C ARG A 192 -19.63 -3.78 5.13
N ALA A 193 -19.79 -2.62 4.50
CA ALA A 193 -20.49 -2.50 3.21
C ALA A 193 -19.64 -2.94 2.01
N PHE A 194 -18.33 -3.13 2.18
CA PHE A 194 -17.38 -3.34 1.06
C PHE A 194 -16.31 -4.40 1.33
N VAL A 195 -16.33 -5.04 2.50
CA VAL A 195 -15.44 -6.17 2.81
C VAL A 195 -16.29 -7.39 3.02
N ARG A 196 -15.87 -8.51 2.42
CA ARG A 196 -16.45 -9.81 2.72
C ARG A 196 -16.23 -10.13 4.20
N ILE A 197 -17.34 -10.35 4.92
CA ILE A 197 -17.29 -10.80 6.31
C ILE A 197 -16.87 -12.27 6.33
N VAL A 198 -15.89 -12.60 7.16
CA VAL A 198 -15.45 -13.97 7.41
C VAL A 198 -15.78 -14.33 8.86
N GLU A 199 -16.63 -15.33 9.05
CA GLU A 199 -17.12 -15.72 10.38
C GLU A 199 -16.18 -16.74 11.05
N GLU A 200 -15.38 -17.46 10.24
CA GLU A 200 -14.43 -18.44 10.71
C GLU A 200 -13.33 -17.78 11.57
N PRO A 201 -12.91 -18.38 12.69
CA PRO A 201 -11.80 -17.88 13.47
C PRO A 201 -10.49 -17.96 12.68
N TRP A 202 -9.49 -17.15 13.05
CA TRP A 202 -8.15 -17.25 12.46
C TRP A 202 -7.50 -18.62 12.69
N VAL A 203 -7.76 -19.23 13.86
CA VAL A 203 -7.26 -20.56 14.25
C VAL A 203 -8.38 -21.31 14.96
N GLU A 204 -8.68 -22.53 14.51
CA GLU A 204 -9.73 -23.36 15.11
C GLU A 204 -9.45 -23.64 16.59
N GLY A 205 -10.45 -23.44 17.45
CA GLY A 205 -10.36 -23.74 18.87
C GLY A 205 -9.47 -22.79 19.69
N GLN A 206 -8.93 -21.72 19.09
CA GLN A 206 -8.07 -20.76 19.76
C GLN A 206 -8.70 -19.36 19.79
N GLU A 207 -8.88 -18.84 21.00
CA GLU A 207 -9.31 -17.46 21.21
C GLU A 207 -8.12 -16.49 21.01
N ILE A 208 -8.34 -15.42 20.23
CA ILE A 208 -7.36 -14.35 20.03
C ILE A 208 -7.85 -13.11 20.75
N THR A 209 -7.16 -12.75 21.83
CA THR A 209 -7.51 -11.59 22.67
C THR A 209 -6.76 -10.33 22.29
N THR A 210 -5.70 -10.44 21.50
CA THR A 210 -4.97 -9.29 20.98
C THR A 210 -5.78 -8.62 19.86
N PRO A 211 -5.66 -7.29 19.69
CA PRO A 211 -6.36 -6.58 18.61
C PRO A 211 -5.88 -6.93 17.19
N TRP A 212 -4.70 -7.52 17.08
CA TRP A 212 -4.15 -8.01 15.82
C TRP A 212 -3.60 -9.42 15.98
N VAL A 213 -3.54 -10.12 14.86
CA VAL A 213 -2.94 -11.45 14.73
C VAL A 213 -1.85 -11.39 13.65
N THR A 214 -0.77 -12.13 13.89
CA THR A 214 0.20 -12.48 12.86
C THR A 214 0.26 -14.01 12.79
N LEU A 215 0.33 -14.55 11.59
CA LEU A 215 0.40 -15.98 11.32
C LEU A 215 1.70 -16.21 10.56
N PRO A 216 2.77 -16.68 11.21
CA PRO A 216 4.03 -16.99 10.53
C PRO A 216 3.84 -18.08 9.48
N ASP A 217 4.59 -18.05 8.37
CA ASP A 217 4.54 -19.09 7.33
C ASP A 217 3.11 -19.37 6.83
N PHE A 218 2.35 -18.29 6.60
CA PHE A 218 0.92 -18.35 6.28
C PHE A 218 0.57 -17.71 4.95
N VAL A 219 1.27 -16.64 4.56
CA VAL A 219 1.01 -15.91 3.32
C VAL A 219 2.30 -15.82 2.54
N GLU A 220 2.24 -16.26 1.30
CA GLU A 220 3.31 -16.12 0.32
C GLU A 220 2.92 -15.08 -0.72
N ALA A 221 3.91 -14.34 -1.20
CA ALA A 221 3.71 -13.36 -2.24
C ALA A 221 4.76 -13.46 -3.35
N GLU A 222 4.34 -13.17 -4.58
CA GLU A 222 5.20 -13.04 -5.76
C GLU A 222 4.64 -11.94 -6.67
N CYS A 223 5.52 -11.06 -7.17
CA CYS A 223 5.12 -10.12 -8.21
C CYS A 223 5.02 -10.87 -9.55
N VAL A 224 3.82 -10.88 -10.14
CA VAL A 224 3.54 -11.58 -11.39
C VAL A 224 3.00 -10.62 -12.44
N VAL A 225 3.24 -10.94 -13.71
CA VAL A 225 2.60 -10.28 -14.84
C VAL A 225 1.71 -11.31 -15.55
N ARG A 226 0.40 -11.09 -15.57
CA ARG A 226 -0.58 -11.94 -16.26
C ARG A 226 -1.62 -11.07 -16.95
N ASP A 227 -1.93 -11.39 -18.21
CA ASP A 227 -2.96 -10.72 -19.02
C ASP A 227 -2.85 -9.20 -19.02
N GLY A 228 -1.61 -8.69 -19.06
CA GLY A 228 -1.30 -7.25 -19.07
C GLY A 228 -1.43 -6.54 -17.72
N ALA A 229 -1.72 -7.25 -16.63
CA ALA A 229 -1.68 -6.73 -15.27
C ALA A 229 -0.40 -7.19 -14.55
N SER A 230 0.23 -6.30 -13.80
CA SER A 230 1.36 -6.53 -12.90
C SER A 230 0.92 -6.27 -11.47
N TYR A 231 0.96 -7.30 -10.63
CA TYR A 231 0.38 -7.25 -9.29
C TYR A 231 1.11 -8.21 -8.35
N LEU A 232 0.89 -8.03 -7.05
CA LEU A 232 1.36 -8.93 -6.01
C LEU A 232 0.35 -10.08 -5.89
N GLU A 233 0.70 -11.24 -6.44
CA GLU A 233 -0.06 -12.47 -6.25
C GLU A 233 0.14 -12.96 -4.82
N ILE A 234 -0.96 -13.31 -4.16
CA ILE A 234 -1.01 -13.75 -2.78
C ILE A 234 -1.50 -15.19 -2.73
N THR A 235 -0.71 -16.07 -2.12
CA THR A 235 -1.07 -17.47 -1.88
C THR A 235 -1.18 -17.71 -0.37
N VAL A 236 -2.31 -18.28 0.04
CA VAL A 236 -2.54 -18.66 1.45
C VAL A 236 -1.99 -20.08 1.67
N LEU A 237 -0.95 -20.18 2.48
CA LEU A 237 -0.25 -21.43 2.78
C LEU A 237 -0.97 -22.20 3.90
N THR A 238 -2.02 -22.92 3.53
CA THR A 238 -2.74 -23.83 4.44
C THR A 238 -2.91 -25.22 3.84
N GLY A 239 -3.17 -26.22 4.69
CA GLY A 239 -3.42 -27.59 4.27
C GLY A 239 -4.36 -28.31 5.23
N PRO A 240 -4.75 -29.57 4.94
CA PRO A 240 -5.79 -30.28 5.70
C PRO A 240 -5.51 -30.48 7.20
N ALA A 241 -4.26 -30.35 7.64
CA ALA A 241 -3.84 -30.48 9.04
C ALA A 241 -3.51 -29.14 9.70
N ASP A 242 -3.63 -28.03 8.97
CA ASP A 242 -3.37 -26.69 9.48
C ASP A 242 -4.63 -26.19 10.21
N PRO A 243 -4.55 -25.86 11.52
CA PRO A 243 -5.70 -25.34 12.26
C PRO A 243 -6.04 -23.89 11.87
N ARG A 244 -5.20 -23.22 11.06
CA ARG A 244 -5.44 -21.86 10.60
C ARG A 244 -6.49 -21.85 9.48
N THR A 245 -7.27 -20.77 9.42
CA THR A 245 -8.20 -20.49 8.32
C THR A 245 -7.46 -20.46 6.98
N GLY A 246 -7.99 -21.14 5.95
CA GLY A 246 -7.51 -21.02 4.55
C GLY A 246 -8.00 -19.74 3.86
N ASP A 247 -8.84 -18.98 4.55
CA ASP A 247 -9.45 -17.77 4.07
C ASP A 247 -8.89 -16.58 4.87
N ILE A 248 -8.29 -15.60 4.21
CA ILE A 248 -7.74 -14.41 4.88
C ILE A 248 -8.73 -13.24 4.92
N GLY A 249 -9.83 -13.32 4.17
CA GLY A 249 -10.75 -12.21 3.95
C GLY A 249 -10.11 -11.01 3.25
N GLY A 250 -10.75 -9.85 3.38
CA GLY A 250 -10.24 -8.60 2.82
C GLY A 250 -10.56 -8.39 1.33
N GLU A 251 -11.18 -9.36 0.67
CA GLU A 251 -11.70 -9.18 -0.67
C GLU A 251 -12.85 -8.17 -0.66
N VAL A 252 -12.83 -7.28 -1.64
CA VAL A 252 -13.96 -6.40 -1.94
C VAL A 252 -14.91 -7.15 -2.87
N PRO A 253 -16.24 -7.08 -2.68
CA PRO A 253 -17.22 -7.71 -3.58
C PRO A 253 -17.36 -6.94 -4.92
N LEU A 254 -16.24 -6.48 -5.47
CA LEU A 254 -16.04 -5.87 -6.77
C LEU A 254 -14.77 -6.53 -7.36
N PRO A 255 -14.87 -7.38 -8.40
CA PRO A 255 -13.76 -8.23 -8.84
C PRO A 255 -12.45 -7.49 -9.10
N SER A 256 -12.51 -6.26 -9.60
CA SER A 256 -11.34 -5.45 -9.93
C SER A 256 -10.56 -4.93 -8.72
N PHE A 257 -11.02 -5.14 -7.49
CA PHE A 257 -10.40 -4.63 -6.27
C PHE A 257 -9.50 -5.64 -5.54
N GLY A 258 -9.60 -6.95 -5.81
CA GLY A 258 -8.76 -7.94 -5.14
C GLY A 258 -8.77 -7.80 -3.62
N LEU A 259 -7.58 -7.81 -3.01
CA LEU A 259 -7.35 -7.67 -1.56
C LEU A 259 -7.09 -6.21 -1.13
N HIS A 260 -7.51 -5.23 -1.92
CA HIS A 260 -7.19 -3.80 -1.77
C HIS A 260 -7.37 -3.26 -0.34
N ILE A 261 -8.37 -3.71 0.42
CA ILE A 261 -8.60 -3.21 1.79
C ILE A 261 -7.48 -3.62 2.76
N ILE A 262 -6.82 -4.75 2.49
CA ILE A 262 -5.77 -5.32 3.34
C ILE A 262 -4.38 -5.25 2.72
N ASP A 263 -4.18 -4.51 1.62
CA ASP A 263 -2.86 -4.34 0.96
C ASP A 263 -1.75 -4.07 1.99
N ALA A 264 -1.98 -3.13 2.90
CA ALA A 264 -1.01 -2.75 3.92
C ALA A 264 -0.82 -3.82 4.99
N ASN A 265 -1.89 -4.53 5.36
CA ASN A 265 -1.86 -5.57 6.38
C ASN A 265 -1.04 -6.79 5.95
N LEU A 266 -1.06 -7.12 4.66
CA LEU A 266 -0.32 -8.24 4.07
C LEU A 266 1.19 -8.13 4.34
N GLY A 267 1.80 -6.97 4.12
CA GLY A 267 3.24 -6.72 4.28
C GLY A 267 3.64 -5.92 5.52
N MET A 268 2.73 -5.71 6.49
CA MET A 268 2.95 -4.75 7.57
C MET A 268 4.21 -5.05 8.41
N GLY A 269 4.50 -6.32 8.68
CA GLY A 269 5.73 -6.71 9.39
C GLY A 269 6.97 -6.48 8.54
N ASP A 270 6.89 -6.73 7.23
CA ASP A 270 7.98 -6.48 6.28
C ASP A 270 8.26 -4.98 6.17
N PHE A 271 7.22 -4.13 6.12
CA PHE A 271 7.38 -2.68 6.09
C PHE A 271 8.07 -2.14 7.33
N VAL A 272 7.74 -2.66 8.52
CA VAL A 272 8.41 -2.24 9.76
C VAL A 272 9.91 -2.58 9.69
N GLU A 273 10.27 -3.78 9.23
CA GLU A 273 11.67 -4.17 9.07
C GLU A 273 12.39 -3.33 8.02
N ILE A 274 11.83 -3.24 6.81
CA ILE A 274 12.42 -2.49 5.69
C ILE A 274 12.61 -1.03 6.09
N ILE A 275 11.59 -0.38 6.65
CA ILE A 275 11.70 1.03 7.06
C ILE A 275 12.72 1.19 8.20
N GLY A 276 12.83 0.23 9.10
CA GLY A 276 13.89 0.21 10.11
C GLY A 276 15.29 0.22 9.48
N GLN A 277 15.54 -0.68 8.53
CA GLN A 277 16.83 -0.76 7.83
C GLN A 277 17.11 0.48 6.97
N GLN A 278 16.12 0.99 6.24
CA GLN A 278 16.24 2.22 5.46
C GLN A 278 16.51 3.44 6.37
N ALA A 279 15.88 3.51 7.54
CA ALA A 279 16.12 4.58 8.50
C ALA A 279 17.54 4.52 9.09
N GLU A 280 18.05 3.32 9.40
CA GLU A 280 19.43 3.12 9.84
C GLU A 280 20.44 3.52 8.74
N ALA A 281 20.19 3.09 7.50
CA ALA A 281 21.01 3.46 6.34
C ALA A 281 21.01 4.97 6.11
N TYR A 282 19.84 5.62 6.16
CA TYR A 282 19.71 7.07 5.99
C TYR A 282 20.50 7.86 7.03
N ASN A 283 20.48 7.43 8.31
CA ASN A 283 21.19 8.13 9.38
C ASN A 283 22.70 7.85 9.43
N SER A 284 23.16 6.86 8.66
CA SER A 284 24.58 6.48 8.58
C SER A 284 25.34 7.20 7.45
N ASN A 285 24.63 7.91 6.59
CA ASN A 285 25.16 8.72 5.47
C ASN A 285 25.21 10.21 5.83
#